data_AF-C5F198-F1
#
_entry.id   AF-C5F198-F1
#
_cell.length_a   1.000
_cell.length_b   1.000
_cell.length_c   1.000
_cell.angle_alpha   90.00
_cell.angle_beta   90.00
_cell.angle_gamma   90.00
#
_symmetry.space_group_name_H-M   'P 1'
#
loop_
_entity.id
_entity.type
_entity.pdbx_description
1 polymer ?
#
loop_
_entity_poly.entity_id
_entity_poly.type
_entity_poly.pdbx_seq_one_letter_code
_entity_poly.pdbx_strand_id
1 'polypeptide(L)'
;MILWIGGGIALVFILLIIYLYLKDYESARKARRYENSIEDLNKEIYRLQKKFKEQENDLEKFKQSFKQQIYQETRLEMKNLIDSNLYAQISPIKTHLSSLREKYEEYQDNIDNKIIALEERIKEFAYTPSNPNNIDEGRIISMYKDGWSVDSIAKELRIGKGEVEFTLKFANLD
;
A
#
# COMPACT_ATOMS: atom_id res chain seq x y z
N MET A 1 -39.55 91.75 -70.10
CA MET A 1 -38.79 90.49 -70.15
C MET A 1 -38.02 90.22 -68.85
N ILE A 2 -37.27 91.19 -68.32
CA ILE A 2 -36.44 91.03 -67.10
C ILE A 2 -37.27 90.71 -65.83
N LEU A 3 -38.44 91.33 -65.64
CA LEU A 3 -39.32 91.06 -64.48
C LEU A 3 -39.86 89.61 -64.44
N TRP A 4 -40.14 89.02 -65.59
CA TRP A 4 -40.60 87.63 -65.70
C TRP A 4 -39.50 86.62 -65.39
N ILE A 5 -38.26 86.93 -65.80
CA ILE A 5 -37.07 86.13 -65.49
C ILE A 5 -36.78 86.19 -63.99
N GLY A 6 -36.87 87.38 -63.37
CA GLY A 6 -36.69 87.56 -61.93
C GLY A 6 -37.73 86.79 -61.09
N GLY A 7 -39.00 86.81 -61.52
CA GLY A 7 -40.07 86.05 -60.86
C GLY A 7 -39.87 84.53 -60.93
N GLY A 8 -39.41 84.01 -62.08
CA GLY A 8 -39.08 82.60 -62.23
C GLY A 8 -37.93 82.15 -61.33
N ILE A 9 -36.88 82.97 -61.20
CA ILE A 9 -35.75 82.69 -60.31
C ILE A 9 -36.19 82.71 -58.84
N ALA A 10 -37.01 83.68 -58.44
CA ALA A 10 -37.55 83.75 -57.08
C ALA A 10 -38.40 82.52 -56.71
N LEU A 11 -39.23 82.03 -57.64
CA LEU A 11 -40.02 80.81 -57.45
C LEU A 11 -39.12 79.58 -57.21
N VAL A 12 -38.05 79.44 -57.99
CA VAL A 12 -37.08 78.33 -57.85
C VAL A 12 -36.39 78.40 -56.49
N PHE A 13 -36.00 79.59 -56.03
CA PHE A 13 -35.42 79.76 -54.70
C PHE A 13 -36.38 79.38 -53.57
N ILE A 14 -37.66 79.77 -53.69
CA ILE A 14 -38.69 79.41 -52.71
C ILE A 14 -38.86 77.88 -52.65
N LEU A 15 -38.91 77.20 -53.80
CA LEU A 15 -38.99 75.74 -53.86
C LEU A 15 -37.76 75.07 -53.25
N LEU A 16 -36.57 75.62 -53.47
CA LEU A 16 -35.32 75.13 -52.89
C LEU A 16 -35.33 75.23 -51.35
N ILE A 17 -35.82 76.36 -50.81
CA ILE A 17 -35.94 76.57 -49.36
C ILE A 17 -36.92 75.55 -48.76
N ILE A 18 -38.08 75.34 -49.39
CA ILE A 18 -39.05 74.34 -48.95
C ILE A 18 -38.45 72.93 -48.97
N TYR A 19 -37.74 72.58 -50.05
CA TYR A 19 -37.06 71.29 -50.16
C TYR A 19 -36.02 71.06 -49.07
N LEU A 20 -35.18 72.07 -48.80
CA LEU A 20 -34.17 71.99 -47.72
C LEU A 20 -34.84 71.79 -46.36
N TYR A 21 -35.91 72.53 -46.06
CA TYR A 21 -36.63 72.38 -44.80
C TYR A 21 -37.25 70.98 -44.62
N LEU A 22 -37.84 70.43 -45.67
CA LEU A 22 -38.37 69.07 -45.67
C LEU A 22 -37.26 68.01 -45.50
N LYS A 23 -36.13 68.20 -46.19
CA LYS A 23 -34.98 67.29 -46.13
C LYS A 23 -34.32 67.30 -44.75
N ASP A 24 -34.18 68.47 -44.13
CA ASP A 24 -33.61 68.61 -42.79
C ASP A 24 -34.53 67.98 -41.74
N TYR A 25 -35.85 68.15 -41.88
CA TYR A 25 -36.83 67.48 -41.02
C TYR A 25 -36.73 65.95 -41.10
N GLU A 26 -36.65 65.40 -42.32
CA GLU A 26 -36.50 63.96 -42.52
C GLU A 26 -35.16 63.43 -41.98
N SER A 27 -34.09 64.19 -42.16
CA SER A 27 -32.74 63.87 -41.67
C SER A 27 -32.70 63.86 -40.14
N ALA A 28 -33.31 64.85 -39.50
CA ALA A 28 -33.44 64.91 -38.03
C ALA A 28 -34.27 63.72 -37.50
N ARG A 29 -35.34 63.33 -38.20
CA ARG A 29 -36.15 62.15 -37.83
C ARG A 29 -35.36 60.85 -37.96
N LYS A 30 -34.54 60.70 -39.01
CA LYS A 30 -33.64 59.54 -39.18
C LYS A 30 -32.58 59.50 -38.07
N ALA A 31 -31.95 60.63 -37.75
CA ALA A 31 -30.97 60.75 -36.68
C ALA A 31 -31.54 60.31 -35.32
N ARG A 32 -32.73 60.80 -34.94
CA ARG A 32 -33.41 60.38 -33.70
C ARG A 32 -33.70 58.88 -33.63
N ARG A 33 -34.05 58.25 -34.76
CA ARG A 33 -34.26 56.79 -34.79
C ARG A 33 -32.96 56.02 -34.60
N TYR A 34 -31.86 56.50 -35.16
CA TYR A 34 -30.55 55.90 -34.94
C TYR A 34 -30.08 56.09 -33.50
N GLU A 35 -30.29 57.26 -32.91
CA GLU A 35 -29.97 57.53 -31.51
C GLU A 35 -30.70 56.55 -30.59
N ASN A 36 -32.02 56.38 -30.75
CA ASN A 36 -32.79 55.42 -29.97
C ASN A 36 -32.30 53.98 -30.20
N SER A 37 -31.98 53.61 -31.45
CA SER A 37 -31.49 52.26 -31.76
C SER A 37 -30.12 52.00 -31.13
N ILE A 38 -29.23 53.00 -31.10
CA ILE A 38 -27.91 52.92 -30.45
C ILE A 38 -28.10 52.80 -28.93
N GLU A 39 -29.03 53.55 -28.34
CA GLU A 39 -29.33 53.47 -26.92
C GLU A 39 -29.85 52.08 -26.53
N ASP A 40 -30.77 51.52 -27.30
CA ASP A 40 -31.31 50.18 -27.07
C ASP A 40 -30.24 49.10 -27.25
N LEU A 41 -29.40 49.19 -28.28
CA LEU A 41 -28.25 48.31 -28.47
C LEU A 41 -27.28 48.39 -27.28
N ASN A 42 -27.00 49.58 -26.78
CA ASN A 42 -26.10 49.76 -25.64
C ASN A 42 -26.69 49.14 -24.36
N LYS A 43 -28.00 49.30 -24.13
CA LYS A 43 -28.72 48.62 -23.02
C LYS A 43 -28.65 47.11 -23.16
N GLU A 44 -28.82 46.56 -24.36
CA GLU A 44 -28.71 45.12 -24.61
C GLU A 44 -27.28 44.61 -24.38
N ILE A 45 -26.26 45.32 -24.86
CA ILE A 45 -24.85 45.00 -24.61
C ILE A 45 -24.58 44.95 -23.11
N TYR A 46 -25.02 45.95 -22.36
CA TYR A 46 -24.85 45.98 -20.91
C TYR A 46 -25.54 44.80 -20.21
N ARG A 47 -26.78 44.49 -20.62
CA ARG A 47 -27.52 43.34 -20.09
C ARG A 47 -26.82 42.01 -20.41
N LEU A 48 -26.28 41.85 -21.62
CA LEU A 48 -25.54 40.67 -22.03
C LEU A 48 -24.24 40.53 -21.24
N GLN A 49 -23.46 41.60 -21.10
CA GLN A 49 -22.25 41.61 -20.28
C GLN A 49 -22.55 41.24 -18.83
N LYS A 50 -23.64 41.76 -18.26
CA LYS A 50 -24.08 41.40 -16.91
C LYS A 50 -24.42 39.91 -16.80
N LYS A 51 -25.18 39.37 -17.75
CA LYS A 51 -25.52 37.94 -17.79
C LYS A 51 -24.27 37.05 -17.92
N PHE A 52 -23.30 37.43 -18.75
CA PHE A 52 -22.04 36.70 -18.86
C PHE A 52 -21.28 36.68 -17.53
N LYS A 53 -21.19 37.81 -16.85
CA LYS A 53 -20.52 37.90 -15.56
C LYS A 53 -21.23 37.08 -14.48
N GLU A 54 -22.56 37.08 -14.47
CA GLU A 54 -23.36 36.24 -13.56
C GLU A 54 -23.11 34.76 -13.84
N GLN A 55 -23.13 34.35 -15.12
CA GLN A 55 -22.89 32.97 -15.51
C GLN A 55 -21.46 32.50 -15.20
N GLU A 56 -20.45 33.37 -15.34
CA GLU A 56 -19.07 33.10 -14.95
C GLU A 56 -18.95 32.86 -13.45
N ASN A 57 -19.58 33.72 -12.63
CA ASN A 57 -19.61 33.56 -11.18
C ASN A 57 -20.31 32.26 -10.75
N ASP A 58 -21.42 31.90 -11.40
CA ASP A 58 -22.14 30.66 -11.10
C ASP A 58 -21.32 29.43 -11.50
N LEU A 59 -20.58 29.50 -12.62
CA LEU A 59 -19.65 28.45 -13.02
C LEU A 59 -18.50 28.29 -12.01
N GLU A 60 -17.95 29.40 -11.48
CA GLU A 60 -16.92 29.33 -10.44
C GLU A 60 -17.45 28.70 -9.15
N LYS A 61 -18.64 29.09 -8.69
CA LYS A 61 -19.30 28.47 -7.53
C LYS A 61 -19.57 26.99 -7.78
N PHE A 62 -20.02 26.61 -8.97
CA PHE A 62 -20.22 25.21 -9.35
C PHE A 62 -18.89 24.44 -9.32
N LYS A 63 -17.82 24.97 -9.91
CA LYS A 63 -16.48 24.35 -9.84
C LYS A 63 -16.00 24.18 -8.40
N GLN A 64 -16.20 25.18 -7.54
CA GLN A 64 -15.77 25.12 -6.15
C GLN A 64 -16.58 24.09 -5.34
N SER A 65 -17.90 24.08 -5.47
CA SER A 65 -18.78 23.11 -4.81
C SER A 65 -18.51 21.69 -5.30
N PHE A 66 -18.38 21.49 -6.61
CA PHE A 66 -18.05 20.20 -7.21
C PHE A 66 -16.67 19.69 -6.75
N LYS A 67 -15.66 20.57 -6.72
CA LYS A 67 -14.35 20.25 -6.17
C LYS A 67 -14.47 19.79 -4.71
N GLN A 68 -15.18 20.55 -3.88
CA GLN A 68 -15.38 20.21 -2.46
C GLN A 68 -16.12 18.89 -2.27
N GLN A 69 -17.15 18.63 -3.08
CA GLN A 69 -17.89 17.37 -3.08
C GLN A 69 -16.97 16.19 -3.42
N ILE A 70 -16.19 16.28 -4.51
CA ILE A 70 -15.23 15.24 -4.89
C ILE A 70 -14.23 14.98 -3.76
N TYR A 71 -13.67 16.03 -3.14
CA TYR A 71 -12.72 15.84 -2.03
C TYR A 71 -13.37 15.14 -0.84
N GLN A 72 -14.63 15.45 -0.53
CA GLN A 72 -15.34 14.81 0.58
C GLN A 72 -15.70 13.36 0.28
N GLU A 73 -16.28 13.08 -0.88
CA GLU A 73 -16.66 11.73 -1.32
C GLU A 73 -15.42 10.84 -1.42
N THR A 74 -14.39 11.27 -2.15
CA THR A 74 -13.14 10.52 -2.28
C THR A 74 -12.48 10.26 -0.93
N ARG A 75 -12.48 11.24 -0.02
CA ARG A 75 -11.89 11.06 1.32
C ARG A 75 -12.71 10.09 2.17
N LEU A 76 -14.04 10.12 2.07
CA LEU A 76 -14.92 9.22 2.80
C LEU A 76 -14.80 7.78 2.30
N GLU A 77 -14.81 7.58 0.98
CA GLU A 77 -14.59 6.27 0.36
C GLU A 77 -13.21 5.71 0.71
N MET A 78 -12.16 6.52 0.60
CA MET A 78 -10.81 6.10 0.92
C MET A 78 -10.67 5.76 2.40
N LYS A 79 -11.29 6.52 3.31
CA LYS A 79 -11.33 6.19 4.74
C LYS A 79 -12.04 4.86 4.97
N ASN A 80 -13.21 4.64 4.36
CA ASN A 80 -13.96 3.39 4.51
C ASN A 80 -13.20 2.18 3.95
N LEU A 81 -12.53 2.33 2.80
CA LEU A 81 -11.70 1.29 2.20
C LEU A 81 -10.50 0.96 3.09
N ILE A 82 -9.80 1.97 3.61
CA ILE A 82 -8.67 1.79 4.53
C ILE A 82 -9.16 1.11 5.80
N ASP A 83 -10.18 1.65 6.47
CA ASP A 83 -10.64 1.14 7.76
C ASP A 83 -11.20 -0.27 7.65
N SER A 84 -12.06 -0.57 6.66
CA SER A 84 -12.66 -1.91 6.53
C SER A 84 -11.71 -2.95 5.94
N ASN A 85 -10.98 -2.60 4.88
CA ASN A 85 -10.17 -3.55 4.14
C ASN A 85 -8.85 -3.81 4.85
N LEU A 86 -8.16 -2.78 5.36
CA LEU A 86 -6.94 -2.99 6.12
C LEU A 86 -7.22 -3.66 7.46
N TYR A 87 -8.31 -3.31 8.16
CA TYR A 87 -8.64 -4.00 9.41
C TYR A 87 -8.90 -5.49 9.19
N ALA A 88 -9.68 -5.83 8.15
CA ALA A 88 -9.94 -7.22 7.77
C ALA A 88 -8.68 -7.99 7.38
N GLN A 89 -7.69 -7.32 6.75
CA GLN A 89 -6.41 -7.95 6.38
C GLN A 89 -5.41 -8.03 7.56
N ILE A 90 -5.35 -7.01 8.41
CA ILE A 90 -4.38 -6.92 9.51
C ILE A 90 -4.82 -7.78 10.71
N SER A 91 -6.12 -7.88 10.97
CA SER A 91 -6.67 -8.69 12.06
C SER A 91 -6.18 -10.15 12.04
N PRO A 92 -6.30 -10.92 10.93
CA PRO A 92 -5.80 -12.29 10.89
C PRO A 92 -4.27 -12.35 11.03
N ILE A 93 -3.53 -11.42 10.43
CA ILE A 93 -2.07 -11.35 10.58
C ILE A 93 -1.67 -11.20 12.05
N LYS A 94 -2.35 -10.33 12.79
CA LYS A 94 -2.14 -10.16 14.24
C LYS A 94 -2.41 -11.46 14.98
N THR A 95 -3.50 -12.16 14.66
CA THR A 95 -3.81 -13.46 15.30
C THR A 95 -2.77 -14.53 14.97
N HIS A 96 -2.29 -14.60 13.72
CA HIS A 96 -1.23 -15.51 13.33
C HIS A 96 0.08 -15.19 14.05
N LEU A 97 0.43 -13.91 14.20
CA LEU A 97 1.62 -13.50 14.94
C LEU A 97 1.53 -13.85 16.42
N SER A 98 0.36 -13.67 17.05
CA SER A 98 0.12 -14.11 18.42
C SER A 98 0.27 -15.62 18.57
N SER A 99 -0.31 -16.40 17.66
CA SER A 99 -0.18 -17.86 17.68
C SER A 99 1.26 -18.33 17.41
N LEU A 100 2.01 -17.59 16.59
CA LEU A 100 3.42 -17.88 16.32
C LEU A 100 4.27 -17.61 17.56
N ARG A 101 3.99 -16.52 18.26
CA ARG A 101 4.64 -16.19 19.53
C ARG A 101 4.39 -17.26 20.57
N GLU A 102 3.14 -17.70 20.74
CA GLU A 102 2.78 -18.77 21.67
C GLU A 102 3.51 -20.08 21.34
N LYS A 103 3.54 -20.48 20.06
CA LYS A 103 4.31 -21.65 19.61
C LYS A 103 5.82 -21.51 19.82
N TYR A 104 6.35 -20.29 19.71
CA TYR A 104 7.77 -20.03 19.95
C TYR A 104 8.10 -20.16 21.44
N GLU A 105 7.25 -19.63 22.32
CA GLU A 105 7.37 -19.78 23.78
C GLU A 105 7.28 -21.28 24.16
N GLU A 106 6.31 -22.02 23.62
CA GLU A 106 6.21 -23.48 23.81
C GLU A 106 7.46 -24.24 23.31
N TYR A 107 8.00 -23.83 22.16
CA TYR A 107 9.22 -24.43 21.62
C TYR A 107 10.44 -24.17 22.51
N GLN A 108 10.59 -22.95 23.05
CA GLN A 108 11.64 -22.65 24.02
C GLN A 108 11.53 -23.53 25.26
N ASP A 109 10.35 -23.61 25.87
CA ASP A 109 10.11 -24.46 27.04
C ASP A 109 10.44 -25.94 26.75
N ASN A 110 10.06 -26.44 25.57
CA ASN A 110 10.36 -27.82 25.18
C ASN A 110 11.88 -28.05 25.01
N ILE A 111 12.59 -27.08 24.43
CA ILE A 111 14.05 -27.16 24.30
C ILE A 111 14.71 -27.11 25.68
N ASP A 112 14.31 -26.22 26.56
CA ASP A 112 14.85 -26.10 27.91
C ASP A 112 14.63 -27.40 28.70
N ASN A 113 13.42 -27.97 28.63
CA ASN A 113 13.11 -29.27 29.23
C ASN A 113 13.97 -30.41 28.66
N LYS A 114 14.21 -30.41 27.34
CA LYS A 114 15.10 -31.40 26.69
C LYS A 114 16.56 -31.22 27.11
N ILE A 115 17.03 -29.99 27.27
CA ILE A 115 18.38 -29.70 27.77
C ILE A 115 18.52 -30.22 29.19
N ILE A 116 17.57 -29.94 30.08
CA ILE A 116 17.56 -30.46 31.46
C ILE A 116 17.60 -31.99 31.46
N ALA A 117 16.75 -32.65 30.67
CA ALA A 117 16.74 -34.11 30.57
C ALA A 117 18.05 -34.70 30.02
N LEU A 118 18.72 -33.99 29.10
CA LEU A 118 20.04 -34.38 28.61
C LEU A 118 21.12 -34.19 29.67
N GLU A 119 21.10 -33.09 30.42
CA GLU A 119 22.03 -32.86 31.53
C GLU A 119 21.89 -33.92 32.62
N GLU A 120 20.67 -34.32 32.96
CA GLU A 120 20.39 -35.41 33.90
C GLU A 120 20.95 -36.74 33.39
N ARG A 121 20.69 -37.10 32.13
CA ARG A 121 21.24 -38.32 31.51
C ARG A 121 22.76 -38.31 31.43
N ILE A 122 23.38 -37.16 31.14
CA ILE A 122 24.84 -37.03 31.11
C ILE A 122 25.41 -37.16 32.52
N LYS A 123 24.77 -36.58 33.54
CA LYS A 123 25.18 -36.77 34.95
C LYS A 123 25.09 -38.25 35.33
N GLU A 124 23.99 -38.93 35.03
CA GLU A 124 23.86 -40.37 35.26
C GLU A 124 24.99 -41.16 34.58
N PHE A 125 25.28 -40.85 33.31
CA PHE A 125 26.37 -41.50 32.57
C PHE A 125 27.76 -41.17 33.12
N ALA A 126 27.96 -39.97 33.66
CA ALA A 126 29.22 -39.53 34.27
C ALA A 126 29.45 -40.16 35.67
N TYR A 127 28.37 -40.47 36.39
CA TYR A 127 28.44 -41.12 37.72
C TYR A 127 28.38 -42.65 37.65
N THR A 128 27.96 -43.24 36.53
CA THR A 128 28.28 -44.64 36.24
C THR A 128 29.74 -44.70 35.79
N PRO A 129 30.66 -45.37 36.50
CA PRO A 129 31.92 -45.73 35.88
C PRO A 129 31.52 -46.57 34.67
N SER A 130 31.74 -46.03 33.48
CA SER A 130 31.79 -46.82 32.26
C SER A 130 32.80 -47.90 32.56
N ASN A 131 32.30 -49.12 32.83
CA ASN A 131 33.12 -50.25 33.17
C ASN A 131 34.17 -50.40 32.06
N PRO A 132 35.46 -50.05 32.29
CA PRO A 132 36.47 -50.17 31.25
C PRO A 132 36.77 -51.65 30.96
N ASN A 133 36.21 -52.55 31.78
CA ASN A 133 36.46 -53.99 31.77
C ASN A 133 35.32 -54.81 31.16
N ASN A 134 34.45 -54.24 30.30
CA ASN A 134 33.63 -55.07 29.42
C ASN A 134 34.48 -55.63 28.27
N ILE A 135 35.55 -56.34 28.63
CA ILE A 135 36.13 -57.31 27.72
C ILE A 135 35.26 -58.53 27.89
N ASP A 136 34.45 -58.77 26.85
CA ASP A 136 33.51 -59.88 26.77
C ASP A 136 34.23 -61.16 27.21
N GLU A 137 33.88 -61.66 28.40
CA GLU A 137 34.32 -62.97 28.91
C GLU A 137 34.09 -64.05 27.85
N GLY A 138 33.02 -63.91 27.05
CA GLY A 138 32.71 -64.75 25.90
C GLY A 138 33.80 -64.75 24.80
N ARG A 139 34.51 -63.64 24.60
CA ARG A 139 35.61 -63.52 23.63
C ARG A 139 36.89 -64.17 24.15
N ILE A 140 37.16 -64.09 25.46
CA ILE A 140 38.25 -64.83 26.10
C ILE A 140 38.03 -66.33 25.95
N ILE A 141 36.80 -66.79 26.24
CA ILE A 141 36.42 -68.20 26.14
C ILE A 141 36.48 -68.70 24.69
N SER A 142 36.03 -67.91 23.71
CA SER A 142 36.08 -68.31 22.30
C SER A 142 37.53 -68.45 21.81
N MET A 143 38.40 -67.46 22.08
CA MET A 143 39.80 -67.52 21.67
C MET A 143 40.54 -68.71 22.29
N TYR A 144 40.24 -69.04 23.56
CA TYR A 144 40.83 -70.21 24.21
C TYR A 144 40.36 -71.52 23.59
N LYS A 145 39.05 -71.65 23.28
CA LYS A 145 38.50 -72.81 22.56
C LYS A 145 39.08 -72.98 21.16
N ASP A 146 39.44 -71.87 20.51
CA ASP A 146 40.10 -71.84 19.20
C ASP A 146 41.61 -72.20 19.29
N GLY A 147 42.12 -72.55 20.48
CA GLY A 147 43.48 -73.05 20.70
C GLY A 147 44.52 -71.98 21.02
N TRP A 148 44.11 -70.74 21.35
CA TRP A 148 45.03 -69.67 21.69
C TRP A 148 45.57 -69.82 23.12
N SER A 149 46.86 -69.54 23.31
CA SER A 149 47.44 -69.52 24.65
C SER A 149 46.99 -68.31 25.46
N VAL A 150 46.93 -68.47 26.79
CA VAL A 150 46.58 -67.42 27.76
C VAL A 150 47.39 -66.13 27.54
N ASP A 151 48.69 -66.25 27.26
CA ASP A 151 49.57 -65.11 26.99
C ASP A 151 49.22 -64.37 25.68
N SER A 152 48.75 -65.10 24.67
CA SER A 152 48.33 -64.52 23.38
C SER A 152 47.00 -63.77 23.52
N ILE A 153 46.05 -64.34 24.27
CA ILE A 153 44.76 -63.73 24.56
C ILE A 153 44.94 -62.45 25.38
N ALA A 154 45.79 -62.50 26.42
CA ALA A 154 46.08 -61.34 27.27
C ALA A 154 46.69 -60.18 26.47
N LYS A 155 47.59 -60.49 25.53
CA LYS A 155 48.23 -59.48 24.66
C LYS A 155 47.26 -58.89 23.64
N GLU A 156 46.40 -59.71 23.04
CA GLU A 156 45.44 -59.30 22.02
C GLU A 156 44.31 -58.44 22.61
N LEU A 157 43.79 -58.83 23.77
CA LEU A 157 42.73 -58.10 24.48
C LEU A 157 43.27 -57.00 25.40
N ARG A 158 44.61 -56.85 25.48
CA ARG A 158 45.32 -55.86 26.32
C ARG A 158 44.90 -55.92 27.81
N ILE A 159 44.73 -57.13 28.32
CA ILE A 159 44.38 -57.40 29.72
C ILE A 159 45.50 -58.14 30.45
N GLY A 160 45.43 -58.13 31.77
CA GLY A 160 46.36 -58.87 32.61
C GLY A 160 46.18 -60.38 32.41
N LYS A 161 47.30 -61.12 32.38
CA LYS A 161 47.29 -62.60 32.31
C LYS A 161 46.41 -63.23 33.40
N GLY A 162 46.44 -62.66 34.61
CA GLY A 162 45.61 -63.13 35.73
C GLY A 162 44.10 -62.97 35.50
N GLU A 163 43.67 -61.99 34.70
CA GLU A 163 42.25 -61.79 34.36
C GLU A 163 41.76 -62.87 33.39
N VAL A 164 42.58 -63.21 32.39
CA VAL A 164 42.31 -64.33 31.47
C VAL A 164 42.22 -65.66 32.21
N GLU A 165 43.19 -65.96 33.08
CA GLU A 165 43.19 -67.20 33.89
C GLU A 165 41.99 -67.26 34.83
N PHE A 166 41.61 -66.14 35.44
CA PHE A 166 40.44 -66.07 36.32
C PHE A 166 39.14 -66.36 35.55
N THR A 167 38.95 -65.77 34.37
CA THR A 167 37.78 -66.02 33.52
C THR A 167 37.71 -67.48 33.06
N LEU A 168 38.83 -68.08 32.65
CA LEU A 168 38.87 -69.49 32.23
C LEU A 168 38.57 -70.46 33.37
N LYS A 169 39.10 -70.18 34.58
CA LYS A 169 38.78 -70.92 35.80
C LYS A 169 37.30 -70.84 36.16
N PHE A 170 36.71 -69.66 36.06
CA PHE A 170 35.29 -69.47 36.34
C PHE A 170 34.40 -70.19 35.31
N ALA A 171 34.87 -70.31 34.06
CA ALA A 171 34.21 -71.04 32.99
C ALA A 171 34.40 -72.58 33.03
N ASN A 172 35.15 -73.11 34.01
CA ASN A 172 35.55 -74.53 34.10
C ASN A 172 36.28 -75.05 32.85
N LEU A 173 37.20 -74.26 32.29
CA LEU A 173 37.99 -74.60 31.09
C LEU A 173 39.49 -74.81 31.38
N ASP A 174 39.85 -74.97 32.65
CA ASP A 174 41.21 -75.29 33.12
C ASP A 174 41.55 -76.79 32.99
#